data_AF-A0A6A2WAQ9-F1
#
_entry.id   AF-A0A6A2WAQ9-F1
#
_cell.length_a   1.000
_cell.length_b   1.000
_cell.length_c   1.000
_cell.angle_alpha   90.00
_cell.angle_beta   90.00
_cell.angle_gamma   90.00
#
_symmetry.space_group_name_H-M   'P 1'
#
loop_
_entity.id
_entity.type
_entity.pdbx_description
1 polymer ?
#
loop_
_entity_poly.entity_id
_entity_poly.type
_entity_poly.pdbx_seq_one_letter_code
_entity_poly.pdbx_strand_id
1 'polypeptide(L)'
;MAKWEGKAYAKLVGCAAEQVWPLLQDFFGLDKWFPTLTTCLPVKGVSGKPGCIRFCSGFKTPVDGSNKEAMNWTKQKLLSIDPNEMVFSYSIEEGNVGFDSYVSTVKVLPEEQGCAIEWKYEVKPVEGWRLEDLDFFISSGLQVMARRMEAALQLFQASMDQ
;
A
#
# COMPACT_ATOMS: atom_id res chain seq x y z
N MET A 1 -25.86 2.11 3.26
CA MET A 1 -24.98 2.65 4.31
C MET A 1 -23.94 3.54 3.64
N ALA A 2 -23.51 4.63 4.30
CA ALA A 2 -22.41 5.46 3.79
C ALA A 2 -21.11 4.65 3.80
N LYS A 3 -20.26 4.84 2.79
CA LYS A 3 -18.91 4.28 2.79
C LYS A 3 -18.07 4.99 3.84
N TRP A 4 -17.09 4.26 4.38
CA TRP A 4 -15.95 4.84 5.07
C TRP A 4 -14.96 5.37 4.04
N GLU A 5 -14.40 6.54 4.32
CA GLU A 5 -13.40 7.19 3.50
C GLU A 5 -12.30 7.72 4.42
N GLY A 6 -11.06 7.58 3.99
CA GLY A 6 -9.92 8.04 4.76
C GLY A 6 -8.68 8.25 3.89
N LYS A 7 -7.68 8.89 4.48
CA LYS A 7 -6.40 9.15 3.82
C LYS A 7 -5.26 9.18 4.81
N ALA A 8 -4.11 8.64 4.40
CA ALA A 8 -2.86 8.74 5.12
C ALA A 8 -1.79 9.40 4.25
N TYR A 9 -0.82 10.03 4.92
CA TYR A 9 0.37 10.59 4.29
C TYR A 9 1.62 10.11 5.02
N ALA A 10 2.70 9.86 4.29
CA ALA A 10 4.05 9.70 4.85
C ALA A 10 5.08 10.43 3.98
N LYS A 11 5.96 11.19 4.64
CA LYS A 11 7.04 11.93 3.99
C LYS A 11 8.27 11.05 3.86
N LEU A 12 9.00 11.22 2.76
CA LEU A 12 10.33 10.66 2.52
C LEU A 12 11.28 11.82 2.27
N VAL A 13 12.17 12.09 3.23
CA VAL A 13 13.06 13.25 3.17
C VAL A 13 14.31 12.89 2.37
N GLY A 14 14.71 13.76 1.45
CA GLY A 14 15.88 13.55 0.59
C GLY A 14 15.67 12.52 -0.53
N CYS A 15 14.46 11.99 -0.71
CA CYS A 15 14.11 11.11 -1.82
C CYS A 15 13.18 11.85 -2.79
N ALA A 16 13.59 11.99 -4.04
CA ALA A 16 12.75 12.58 -5.10
C ALA A 16 11.58 11.63 -5.44
N ALA A 17 10.47 12.20 -5.90
CA ALA A 17 9.26 11.43 -6.21
C ALA A 17 9.54 10.36 -7.29
N GLU A 18 10.40 10.67 -8.25
CA GLU A 18 10.81 9.81 -9.36
C GLU A 18 11.68 8.63 -8.90
N GLN A 19 12.31 8.72 -7.73
CA GLN A 19 13.05 7.61 -7.11
C GLN A 19 12.11 6.66 -6.36
N VAL A 20 11.04 7.20 -5.77
CA VAL A 20 10.07 6.43 -4.98
C VAL A 20 9.03 5.74 -5.88
N TRP A 21 8.58 6.41 -6.94
CA TRP A 21 7.55 5.89 -7.84
C TRP A 21 7.86 4.50 -8.42
N PRO A 22 9.09 4.20 -8.89
CA PRO A 22 9.49 2.84 -9.31
C PRO A 22 9.21 1.74 -8.28
N LEU A 23 9.34 2.05 -6.99
CA LEU A 23 9.11 1.09 -5.90
C LEU A 23 7.61 0.80 -5.69
N LEU A 24 6.76 1.77 -6.01
CA LEU A 24 5.30 1.70 -5.87
C LEU A 24 4.60 1.16 -7.13
N GLN A 25 5.07 1.52 -8.33
CA GLN A 25 4.49 1.03 -9.59
C GLN A 25 4.73 -0.48 -9.79
N ASP A 26 5.74 -1.05 -9.12
CA ASP A 26 5.86 -2.49 -8.94
C ASP A 26 4.73 -2.99 -8.02
N PHE A 27 3.54 -3.08 -8.58
CA PHE A 27 2.33 -3.48 -7.86
C PHE A 27 2.48 -4.86 -7.19
N PHE A 28 3.29 -5.76 -7.74
CA PHE A 28 3.55 -7.08 -7.17
C PHE A 28 4.63 -7.08 -6.08
N GLY A 29 5.29 -5.95 -5.81
CA GLY A 29 6.37 -5.84 -4.82
C GLY A 29 5.96 -5.26 -3.47
N LEU A 30 4.68 -5.31 -3.09
CA LEU A 30 4.20 -4.65 -1.86
C LEU A 30 4.82 -5.24 -0.59
N ASP A 31 5.07 -6.54 -0.55
CA ASP A 31 5.68 -7.27 0.59
C ASP A 31 7.10 -6.81 0.92
N LYS A 32 7.81 -6.21 -0.04
CA LYS A 32 9.11 -5.55 0.21
C LYS A 32 8.98 -4.37 1.17
N TRP A 33 7.81 -3.73 1.20
CA TRP A 33 7.61 -2.43 1.84
C TRP A 33 6.60 -2.49 2.99
N PHE A 34 5.41 -3.05 2.77
CA PHE A 34 4.31 -3.01 3.75
C PHE A 34 4.65 -3.83 5.00
N PRO A 35 4.41 -3.32 6.22
CA PRO A 35 4.76 -4.04 7.43
C PRO A 35 3.94 -5.32 7.57
N THR A 36 4.57 -6.36 8.10
CA THR A 36 3.97 -7.68 8.38
C THR A 36 3.47 -8.46 7.16
N LEU A 37 3.33 -7.84 5.99
CA LEU A 37 2.96 -8.55 4.76
C LEU A 37 4.12 -9.45 4.31
N THR A 38 3.95 -10.76 4.42
CA THR A 38 5.01 -11.74 4.12
C THR A 38 4.94 -12.28 2.71
N THR A 39 3.85 -12.02 1.98
CA THR A 39 3.62 -12.60 0.66
C THR A 39 2.91 -11.59 -0.23
N CYS A 40 3.49 -11.31 -1.39
CA CYS A 40 2.85 -10.62 -2.50
C CYS A 40 3.14 -11.36 -3.81
N LEU A 41 2.17 -12.12 -4.30
CA LEU A 41 2.37 -13.01 -5.46
C LEU A 41 1.54 -12.56 -6.67
N PRO A 42 2.08 -12.67 -7.89
CA PRO A 42 1.31 -12.47 -9.11
C PRO A 42 0.25 -13.56 -9.25
N VAL A 43 -1.01 -13.15 -9.45
CA VAL A 43 -2.11 -14.06 -9.78
C VAL A 43 -2.46 -13.97 -11.26
N LYS A 44 -2.47 -12.76 -11.81
CA LYS A 44 -2.83 -12.52 -13.21
C LYS A 44 -2.15 -11.27 -13.74
N GLY A 45 -1.74 -11.31 -15.01
CA GLY A 45 -1.22 -10.14 -15.72
C GLY A 45 0.22 -9.78 -15.34
N VAL A 46 0.63 -8.58 -15.72
CA VAL A 46 1.99 -8.05 -15.52
C VAL A 46 1.94 -6.93 -14.50
N SER A 47 2.92 -6.89 -13.58
CA SER A 47 3.05 -5.82 -12.58
C SER A 47 3.01 -4.44 -13.25
N GLY A 48 2.27 -3.49 -12.68
CA GLY A 48 2.13 -2.14 -13.25
C GLY A 48 1.29 -2.03 -14.53
N LYS A 49 0.55 -3.08 -14.94
CA LYS A 49 -0.43 -3.01 -16.03
C LYS A 49 -1.87 -3.10 -15.50
N PRO A 50 -2.78 -2.17 -15.87
CA PRO A 50 -4.18 -2.24 -15.45
C PRO A 50 -4.80 -3.61 -15.70
N GLY A 51 -5.56 -4.09 -14.71
CA GLY A 51 -6.18 -5.41 -14.70
C GLY A 51 -5.30 -6.54 -14.15
N CYS A 52 -4.03 -6.28 -13.82
CA CYS A 52 -3.22 -7.26 -13.11
C CYS A 52 -3.71 -7.49 -11.67
N ILE A 53 -3.48 -8.69 -11.14
CA ILE A 53 -3.97 -9.12 -9.84
C ILE A 53 -2.81 -9.65 -9.02
N ARG A 54 -2.70 -9.18 -7.77
CA ARG A 54 -1.78 -9.70 -6.74
C ARG A 54 -2.55 -10.42 -5.64
N PHE A 55 -1.95 -11.45 -5.08
CA PHE A 55 -2.38 -12.08 -3.83
C PHE A 55 -1.46 -11.60 -2.71
N CYS A 56 -2.04 -10.97 -1.70
CA CYS A 56 -1.35 -10.45 -0.52
C CYS A 56 -1.76 -11.25 0.69
N SER A 57 -0.82 -11.82 1.45
CA SER A 57 -1.12 -12.54 2.70
C SER A 57 -0.06 -12.33 3.78
N GLY A 58 -0.43 -12.58 5.03
CA GLY A 58 0.49 -12.60 6.18
C GLY A 58 0.52 -11.34 7.01
N PHE A 59 -0.18 -10.32 6.55
CA PHE A 59 -0.30 -9.07 7.28
C PHE A 59 -1.16 -9.25 8.53
N LYS A 60 -0.87 -8.48 9.57
CA LYS A 60 -1.66 -8.40 10.79
C LYS A 60 -2.56 -7.18 10.73
N THR A 61 -3.78 -7.30 11.26
CA THR A 61 -4.72 -6.20 11.40
C THR A 61 -4.81 -5.74 12.86
N PRO A 62 -5.20 -4.47 13.13
CA PRO A 62 -5.31 -3.98 14.51
C PRO A 62 -6.38 -4.67 15.35
N VAL A 63 -7.34 -5.34 14.70
CA VAL A 63 -8.44 -6.07 15.35
C VAL A 63 -8.20 -7.58 15.39
N ASP A 64 -7.03 -8.04 14.96
CA ASP A 64 -6.68 -9.46 15.11
C ASP A 64 -6.58 -9.78 16.61
N GLY A 65 -7.49 -10.61 17.09
CA GLY A 65 -7.40 -11.17 18.44
C GLY A 65 -6.16 -12.07 18.60
N SER A 66 -5.70 -12.24 19.83
CA SER A 66 -4.54 -13.08 20.17
C SER A 66 -4.62 -14.52 19.66
N ASN A 67 -5.84 -15.00 19.37
CA ASN A 67 -6.15 -16.38 19.01
C ASN A 67 -6.51 -16.55 17.52
N LYS A 68 -6.23 -15.55 16.67
CA LYS A 68 -6.52 -15.68 15.24
C LYS A 68 -5.49 -16.59 14.58
N GLU A 69 -5.89 -17.84 14.35
CA GLU A 69 -5.05 -18.85 13.68
C GLU A 69 -4.94 -18.61 12.17
N ALA A 70 -5.99 -18.07 11.55
CA ALA A 70 -6.03 -17.85 10.11
C ALA A 70 -5.27 -16.58 9.70
N MET A 71 -4.31 -16.76 8.80
CA MET A 71 -3.54 -15.68 8.17
C MET A 71 -4.46 -14.75 7.37
N ASN A 72 -4.32 -13.42 7.51
CA ASN A 72 -5.07 -12.49 6.68
C ASN A 72 -4.58 -12.54 5.24
N TRP A 73 -5.52 -12.45 4.29
CA TRP A 73 -5.21 -12.39 2.87
C TRP A 73 -6.23 -11.56 2.09
N THR A 74 -5.77 -11.01 0.97
CA THR A 74 -6.60 -10.30 -0.02
C THR A 74 -6.09 -10.58 -1.44
N LYS A 75 -7.00 -10.65 -2.41
CA LYS A 75 -6.68 -10.53 -3.84
C LYS A 75 -7.00 -9.12 -4.29
N GLN A 76 -6.00 -8.45 -4.85
CA GLN A 76 -6.09 -7.03 -5.18
C GLN A 76 -5.85 -6.83 -6.66
N LYS A 77 -6.71 -6.05 -7.32
CA LYS A 77 -6.66 -5.80 -8.75
C LYS A 77 -6.27 -4.35 -9.02
N LEU A 78 -5.24 -4.15 -9.83
CA LEU A 78 -4.87 -2.82 -10.30
C LEU A 78 -5.94 -2.30 -11.26
N LEU A 79 -6.52 -1.14 -10.98
CA LEU A 79 -7.60 -0.53 -11.76
C LEU A 79 -7.06 0.47 -12.78
N SER A 80 -6.19 1.38 -12.33
CA SER A 80 -5.54 2.38 -13.17
C SER A 80 -4.13 2.66 -12.67
N ILE A 81 -3.27 3.14 -13.56
CA ILE A 81 -1.93 3.63 -13.23
C ILE A 81 -1.55 4.71 -14.23
N ASP A 82 -1.03 5.82 -13.73
CA ASP A 82 -0.50 6.92 -14.52
C ASP A 82 0.90 7.27 -14.00
N PRO A 83 1.96 6.88 -14.74
CA PRO A 83 3.33 7.19 -14.36
C PRO A 83 3.68 8.68 -14.39
N ASN A 84 2.99 9.50 -15.20
CA ASN A 84 3.27 10.94 -15.27
C ASN A 84 2.75 11.64 -14.00
N GLU A 85 1.58 11.21 -13.53
CA GLU A 85 0.96 11.70 -12.30
C GLU A 85 1.42 10.93 -11.06
N MET A 86 2.29 9.93 -11.21
CA MET A 86 2.79 9.03 -10.15
C MET A 86 1.67 8.53 -9.24
N VAL A 87 0.58 8.06 -9.86
CA VAL A 87 -0.64 7.62 -9.17
C VAL A 87 -1.13 6.28 -9.71
N PHE A 88 -1.63 5.43 -8.83
CA PHE A 88 -2.38 4.25 -9.22
C PHE A 88 -3.58 4.03 -8.31
N SER A 89 -4.56 3.28 -8.80
CA SER A 89 -5.70 2.83 -7.99
C SER A 89 -5.90 1.33 -8.09
N TYR A 90 -6.43 0.72 -7.04
CA TYR A 90 -6.69 -0.72 -6.98
C TYR A 90 -7.94 -1.02 -6.16
N SER A 91 -8.54 -2.17 -6.43
CA SER A 91 -9.65 -2.75 -5.64
C SER A 91 -9.19 -4.00 -4.90
N ILE A 92 -9.90 -4.35 -3.83
CA ILE A 92 -9.85 -5.69 -3.24
C ILE A 92 -11.04 -6.46 -3.79
N GLU A 93 -10.77 -7.54 -4.53
CA GLU A 93 -11.80 -8.35 -5.19
C GLU A 93 -12.25 -9.52 -4.29
N GLU A 94 -11.32 -10.05 -3.49
CA GLU A 94 -11.58 -11.15 -2.55
C GLU A 94 -10.67 -11.01 -1.33
N GLY A 95 -11.08 -11.55 -0.19
CA GLY A 95 -10.26 -11.59 1.03
C GLY A 95 -11.03 -12.14 2.22
N ASN A 96 -10.31 -12.43 3.31
CA ASN A 96 -10.92 -12.90 4.57
C ASN A 96 -11.02 -11.83 5.66
N VAL A 97 -10.74 -10.56 5.32
CA VAL A 97 -10.73 -9.42 6.26
C VAL A 97 -12.06 -8.65 6.25
N GLY A 98 -12.95 -8.89 5.27
CA GLY A 98 -14.26 -8.25 5.19
C GLY A 98 -14.27 -6.90 4.44
N PHE A 99 -13.21 -6.56 3.71
CA PHE A 99 -13.15 -5.36 2.88
C PHE A 99 -14.03 -5.45 1.63
N ASP A 100 -15.33 -5.20 1.77
CA ASP A 100 -16.28 -5.13 0.65
C ASP A 100 -16.23 -3.76 -0.04
N SER A 101 -16.20 -3.77 -1.37
CA SER A 101 -16.22 -2.59 -2.23
C SER A 101 -15.07 -1.63 -1.91
N TYR A 102 -13.93 -2.17 -1.48
CA TYR A 102 -12.73 -1.42 -1.17
C TYR A 102 -12.08 -0.94 -2.45
N VAL A 103 -11.85 0.37 -2.54
CA VAL A 103 -11.03 1.01 -3.57
C VAL A 103 -10.02 1.90 -2.90
N SER A 104 -8.81 1.91 -3.41
CA SER A 104 -7.75 2.78 -2.90
C SER A 104 -6.99 3.44 -4.04
N THR A 105 -6.51 4.65 -3.76
CA THR A 105 -5.65 5.44 -4.64
C THR A 105 -4.36 5.78 -3.90
N VAL A 106 -3.23 5.48 -4.51
CA VAL A 106 -1.89 5.78 -3.98
C VAL A 106 -1.21 6.74 -4.93
N LYS A 107 -0.74 7.89 -4.43
CA LYS A 107 -0.06 8.95 -5.21
C LYS A 107 1.26 9.34 -4.55
N VAL A 108 2.29 9.58 -5.34
CA VAL A 108 3.52 10.26 -4.89
C VAL A 108 3.42 11.74 -5.22
N LEU A 109 3.66 12.58 -4.22
CA LEU A 109 3.59 14.04 -4.30
C LEU A 109 5.01 14.60 -4.13
N PRO A 110 5.55 15.35 -5.11
CA PRO A 110 6.79 16.09 -4.93
C PRO A 110 6.67 17.10 -3.78
N GLU A 111 7.71 17.25 -2.98
CA GLU A 111 7.80 18.17 -1.85
C GLU A 111 9.15 18.92 -1.90
N GLU A 112 9.27 20.07 -1.23
CA GLU A 112 10.49 20.89 -1.26
C GLU A 112 11.75 20.12 -0.81
N GLN A 113 11.60 19.22 0.17
CA GLN A 113 12.70 18.44 0.77
C GLN A 113 12.60 16.94 0.45
N GLY A 114 11.96 16.55 -0.65
CA GLY A 114 11.81 15.15 -1.07
C GLY A 114 10.44 14.88 -1.68
N CYS A 115 9.70 13.93 -1.11
CA CYS A 115 8.33 13.66 -1.52
C CYS A 115 7.45 13.15 -0.37
N ALA A 116 6.17 13.00 -0.65
CA ALA A 116 5.21 12.33 0.21
C ALA A 116 4.42 11.27 -0.55
N ILE A 117 4.12 10.16 0.10
CA ILE A 117 3.14 9.18 -0.41
C ILE A 117 1.79 9.50 0.24
N GLU A 118 0.78 9.72 -0.58
CA GLU A 118 -0.63 9.80 -0.18
C GLU A 118 -1.30 8.45 -0.46
N TRP A 119 -2.01 7.91 0.53
CA TRP A 119 -2.82 6.68 0.37
C TRP A 119 -4.26 6.96 0.81
N LYS A 120 -5.17 7.02 -0.16
CA LYS A 120 -6.62 7.20 0.05
C LYS A 120 -7.33 5.85 -0.02
N TYR A 121 -8.42 5.71 0.72
CA TYR A 121 -9.28 4.55 0.63
C TYR A 121 -10.75 4.94 0.74
N GLU A 122 -11.60 4.13 0.11
CA GLU A 122 -13.03 4.06 0.36
C GLU A 122 -13.43 2.59 0.53
N VAL A 123 -14.33 2.29 1.48
CA VAL A 123 -14.79 0.91 1.74
C VAL A 123 -16.16 0.94 2.40
N LYS A 124 -16.97 -0.12 2.26
CA LYS A 124 -18.13 -0.25 3.14
C LYS A 124 -17.69 -0.49 4.59
N PRO A 125 -18.49 -0.11 5.60
CA PRO A 125 -18.19 -0.44 6.99
C PRO A 125 -17.85 -1.92 7.16
N VAL A 126 -16.72 -2.19 7.82
CA VAL A 126 -16.17 -3.54 7.97
C VAL A 126 -16.62 -4.09 9.32
N GLU A 127 -17.21 -5.29 9.32
CA GLU A 127 -17.70 -5.92 10.55
C GLU A 127 -16.55 -6.12 11.55
N GLY A 128 -16.76 -5.69 12.80
CA GLY A 128 -15.76 -5.80 13.87
C GLY A 128 -14.67 -4.72 13.85
N TRP A 129 -14.71 -3.78 12.90
CA TRP A 129 -13.81 -2.63 12.85
C TRP A 129 -14.54 -1.34 13.20
N ARG A 130 -13.78 -0.34 13.62
CA ARG A 130 -14.17 1.06 13.56
C ARG A 130 -13.36 1.76 12.47
N LEU A 131 -13.81 2.93 12.04
CA LEU A 131 -13.09 3.74 11.05
C LEU A 131 -11.65 4.04 11.52
N GLU A 132 -11.49 4.33 12.81
CA GLU A 132 -10.19 4.66 13.41
C GLU A 132 -9.21 3.48 13.38
N ASP A 133 -9.72 2.23 13.44
CA ASP A 133 -8.89 1.04 13.35
C ASP A 133 -8.33 0.89 11.92
N LEU A 134 -9.14 1.22 10.90
CA LEU A 134 -8.70 1.23 9.49
C LEU A 134 -7.75 2.39 9.20
N ASP A 135 -8.05 3.59 9.70
CA ASP A 135 -7.14 4.74 9.61
C ASP A 135 -5.79 4.44 10.25
N PHE A 136 -5.79 3.83 11.44
CA PHE A 136 -4.57 3.40 12.11
C PHE A 136 -3.81 2.35 11.31
N PHE A 137 -4.50 1.34 10.76
CA PHE A 137 -3.88 0.29 9.94
C PHE A 137 -3.17 0.87 8.71
N ILE A 138 -3.86 1.71 7.93
CA ILE A 138 -3.31 2.30 6.70
C ILE A 138 -2.20 3.30 7.04
N SER A 139 -2.40 4.18 8.02
CA SER A 139 -1.41 5.18 8.39
C SER A 139 -0.14 4.57 8.96
N SER A 140 -0.24 3.64 9.92
CA SER A 140 0.94 2.94 10.48
C SER A 140 1.67 2.11 9.41
N GLY A 141 0.91 1.45 8.54
CA GLY A 141 1.41 0.73 7.36
C GLY A 141 2.28 1.61 6.48
N LEU A 142 1.72 2.74 6.06
CA LEU A 142 2.36 3.70 5.18
C LEU A 142 3.61 4.34 5.80
N GLN A 143 3.59 4.63 7.10
CA GLN A 143 4.75 5.17 7.80
C GLN A 143 5.94 4.20 7.82
N VAL A 144 5.69 2.89 7.94
CA VAL A 144 6.76 1.89 7.86
C VAL A 144 7.25 1.71 6.43
N MET A 145 6.34 1.71 5.45
CA MET A 145 6.70 1.65 4.03
C MET A 145 7.65 2.79 3.64
N ALA A 146 7.28 4.02 3.98
CA ALA A 146 8.07 5.21 3.67
C ALA A 146 9.49 5.09 4.23
N ARG A 147 9.64 4.71 5.50
CA ARG A 147 10.96 4.51 6.13
C ARG A 147 11.79 3.42 5.44
N ARG A 148 11.17 2.31 5.03
CA ARG A 148 11.87 1.22 4.33
C ARG A 148 12.33 1.64 2.95
N MET A 149 11.48 2.35 2.20
CA MET A 149 11.82 2.88 0.89
C MET A 149 12.93 3.93 0.98
N GLU A 150 12.82 4.87 1.93
CA GLU A 150 13.85 5.89 2.17
C GLU A 150 15.21 5.23 2.49
N ALA A 151 15.25 4.27 3.40
CA ALA A 151 16.47 3.54 3.74
C ALA A 151 17.05 2.77 2.54
N ALA A 152 16.21 2.12 1.73
CA ALA A 152 16.65 1.40 0.54
C ALA A 152 17.27 2.33 -0.51
N LEU A 153 16.67 3.51 -0.73
CA LEU A 153 17.16 4.50 -1.68
C LEU A 153 18.47 5.15 -1.20
N GLN A 154 18.58 5.47 0.09
CA GLN A 154 19.81 6.01 0.68
C GLN A 154 20.97 5.00 0.59
N LEU A 155 20.72 3.72 0.86
CA LEU A 155 21.73 2.67 0.72
C LEU A 155 22.17 2.50 -0.74
N PHE A 156 21.23 2.55 -1.69
CA PHE A 156 21.55 2.48 -3.11
C PHE A 156 22.44 3.66 -3.53
N GLN A 157 22.08 4.88 -3.14
CA GLN A 157 22.88 6.08 -3.43
C GLN A 157 24.30 5.97 -2.86
N ALA A 158 24.44 5.57 -1.60
CA ALA A 158 25.74 5.41 -0.95
C ALA A 158 26.63 4.33 -1.59
N SER A 159 26.04 3.36 -2.29
CA SER A 159 26.79 2.33 -3.04
C SER A 159 27.25 2.79 -4.42
N MET A 160 26.58 3.79 -5.01
CA MET A 160 26.94 4.37 -6.31
C MET A 160 28.02 5.46 -6.20
N ASP A 161 28.13 6.07 -5.01
CA ASP A 161 29.11 7.12 -4.71
C ASP A 161 30.47 6.57 -4.25
N GLN A 162 30.65 5.23 -4.21
CA GLN A 162 31.89 4.52 -3.91
C GLN A 162 32.58 4.03 -5.18
#